data_AF-E7GG04-F1
#
_entry.id   AF-E7GG04-F1
#
_cell.length_a   1.000
_cell.length_b   1.000
_cell.length_c   1.000
_cell.angle_alpha   90.00
_cell.angle_beta   90.00
_cell.angle_gamma   90.00
#
_symmetry.space_group_name_H-M   'P 1'
#
loop_
_entity.id
_entity.type
_entity.pdbx_description
1 polymer ?
#
loop_
_entity_poly.entity_id
_entity_poly.type
_entity_poly.pdbx_seq_one_letter_code
_entity_poly.pdbx_strand_id
1 'polypeptide(L)'
;MPLHIERTRYAPTIMGPFAYLKNMQCNHAIINLESQTHDYLKYQNQIYDIQGFIYQEKDWSNPFPKRYMVTIKLLFTKRSNSISVMCNNSIEAFPIYRNYYGFGY
;
A
#
# COMPACT_ATOMS: atom_id res chain seq x y z
N MET A 1 10.79 16.95 -7.85
CA MET A 1 11.52 15.75 -8.31
C MET A 1 10.70 14.54 -7.87
N PRO A 2 10.51 13.51 -8.71
CA PRO A 2 9.78 12.31 -8.28
C PRO A 2 10.53 11.64 -7.12
N LEU A 3 9.81 11.30 -6.04
CA LEU A 3 10.38 10.58 -4.91
C LEU A 3 10.60 9.13 -5.36
N HIS A 4 11.81 8.62 -5.19
CA HIS A 4 12.18 7.24 -5.53
C HIS A 4 12.75 6.55 -4.29
N ILE A 5 12.49 5.25 -4.17
CA ILE A 5 13.14 4.41 -3.16
C ILE A 5 14.55 4.12 -3.66
N GLU A 6 15.54 4.51 -2.87
CA GLU A 6 16.93 4.11 -3.08
C GLU A 6 17.05 2.60 -2.94
N ARG A 7 17.53 1.93 -4.00
CA ARG A 7 17.68 0.47 -4.03
C ARG A 7 19.15 0.10 -3.93
N THR A 8 19.45 -0.83 -3.04
CA THR A 8 20.79 -1.41 -2.90
C THR A 8 20.74 -2.93 -3.02
N ARG A 9 21.91 -3.57 -3.09
CA ARG A 9 21.99 -5.04 -3.02
C ARG A 9 21.51 -5.61 -1.68
N TYR A 10 21.47 -4.80 -0.63
CA TYR A 10 20.94 -5.21 0.68
C TYR A 10 19.45 -4.88 0.82
N ALA A 11 18.96 -3.89 0.07
CA ALA A 11 17.57 -3.44 0.08
C ALA A 11 17.07 -3.19 -1.35
N PRO A 12 16.75 -4.25 -2.11
CA PRO A 12 16.28 -4.11 -3.49
C PRO A 12 14.82 -3.63 -3.59
N THR A 13 14.02 -3.79 -2.53
CA THR A 13 12.63 -3.32 -2.42
C THR A 13 12.37 -2.73 -1.03
N ILE A 14 11.14 -2.26 -0.75
CA ILE A 14 10.74 -1.80 0.60
C ILE A 14 10.89 -2.90 1.67
N MET A 15 10.84 -4.17 1.29
CA MET A 15 11.06 -5.28 2.22
C MET A 15 12.53 -5.44 2.64
N GLY A 16 13.43 -4.62 2.10
CA GLY A 16 14.85 -4.71 2.41
C GLY A 16 15.42 -6.09 2.06
N PRO A 17 16.24 -6.71 2.93
CA PRO A 17 16.84 -8.02 2.66
C PRO A 17 15.80 -9.15 2.60
N PHE A 18 14.59 -8.95 3.14
CA PHE A 18 13.52 -9.95 3.05
C PHE A 18 12.97 -10.12 1.64
N ALA A 19 13.27 -9.21 0.71
CA ALA A 19 12.92 -9.34 -0.70
C ALA A 19 13.51 -10.61 -1.36
N TYR A 20 14.58 -11.17 -0.79
CA TYR A 20 15.19 -12.41 -1.28
C TYR A 20 14.47 -13.68 -0.80
N LEU A 21 13.58 -13.58 0.19
CA LEU A 21 12.86 -14.71 0.75
C LEU A 21 11.54 -14.95 -0.01
N LYS A 22 11.47 -16.07 -0.75
CA LYS A 22 10.33 -16.40 -1.63
C LYS A 22 9.05 -16.84 -0.89
N ASN A 23 9.16 -17.19 0.39
CA ASN A 23 8.06 -17.78 1.18
C ASN A 23 7.63 -16.88 2.35
N MET A 24 7.76 -15.56 2.20
CA MET A 24 7.28 -14.63 3.21
C MET A 24 5.76 -14.71 3.32
N GLN A 25 5.26 -14.81 4.55
CA GLN A 25 3.83 -14.82 4.82
C GLN A 25 3.18 -13.49 4.44
N CYS A 26 3.92 -12.38 4.49
CA CYS A 26 3.46 -11.06 4.11
C CYS A 26 4.51 -10.41 3.20
N ASN A 27 4.07 -9.90 2.06
CA ASN A 27 4.87 -9.18 1.08
C ASN A 27 4.35 -7.75 0.99
N HIS A 28 5.26 -6.82 0.73
CA HIS A 28 4.98 -5.39 0.73
C HIS A 28 5.47 -4.77 -0.59
N ALA A 29 4.66 -3.90 -1.18
CA ALA A 29 5.05 -3.09 -2.33
C ALA A 29 4.52 -1.67 -2.18
N ILE A 30 5.34 -0.69 -2.56
CA ILE A 30 4.88 0.69 -2.66
C ILE A 30 4.28 0.90 -4.04
N ILE A 31 3.04 1.39 -4.07
CA ILE A 31 2.34 1.81 -5.30
C ILE A 31 2.66 3.28 -5.58
N ASN A 32 2.62 4.12 -4.54
CA ASN A 32 2.85 5.55 -4.67
C ASN A 32 3.60 6.07 -3.44
N LEU A 33 4.67 6.83 -3.67
CA LEU A 33 5.52 7.37 -2.63
C LEU A 33 5.09 8.76 -2.18
N GLU A 34 4.81 9.62 -3.16
CA GLU A 34 4.42 10.99 -2.93
C GLU A 34 3.80 11.50 -4.24
N SER A 35 2.48 11.66 -4.25
CA SER A 35 1.81 12.42 -5.31
C SER A 35 0.92 13.48 -4.67
N GLN A 36 0.92 14.67 -5.25
CA GLN A 36 -0.03 15.69 -4.85
C GLN A 36 -1.44 15.22 -5.22
N THR A 37 -2.36 15.30 -4.28
CA THR A 37 -3.75 14.90 -4.47
C THR A 37 -4.70 15.98 -3.95
N HIS A 38 -5.83 16.07 -4.62
CA HIS A 38 -7.01 16.81 -4.17
C HIS A 38 -8.17 15.82 -4.21
N ASP A 39 -8.59 15.35 -3.04
CA ASP A 39 -9.56 14.28 -2.89
C ASP A 39 -10.54 14.57 -1.74
N TYR A 40 -11.60 13.77 -1.61
CA TYR A 40 -12.64 13.97 -0.61
C TYR A 40 -12.81 12.71 0.25
N LEU A 41 -12.64 12.85 1.56
CA LEU A 41 -12.93 11.78 2.51
C LEU A 41 -14.32 11.96 3.12
N LYS A 42 -15.18 10.95 2.97
CA LYS A 42 -16.48 10.91 3.63
C LYS A 42 -16.38 10.09 4.92
N TYR A 43 -16.66 10.72 6.06
CA TYR A 43 -16.70 10.05 7.37
C TYR A 43 -17.91 10.56 8.17
N GLN A 44 -18.73 9.64 8.70
CA GLN A 44 -19.93 9.96 9.50
C GLN A 44 -20.80 11.10 8.89
N ASN A 45 -21.15 10.95 7.61
CA ASN A 45 -21.93 11.93 6.82
C ASN A 45 -21.27 13.30 6.60
N GLN A 46 -20.05 13.52 7.07
CA GLN A 46 -19.27 14.72 6.78
C GLN A 46 -18.29 14.45 5.63
N ILE A 47 -18.06 15.47 4.81
CA ILE A 47 -17.10 15.44 3.71
C ILE A 47 -15.92 16.33 4.10
N TYR A 48 -14.74 15.74 4.09
CA TYR A 48 -13.47 16.39 4.39
C TYR A 48 -12.71 16.58 3.08
N ASP A 49 -12.40 17.82 2.74
CA ASP A 49 -11.52 18.15 1.61
C ASP A 49 -10.06 17.85 2.00
N ILE A 50 -9.43 16.94 1.25
CA ILE A 50 -8.05 16.53 1.44
C ILE A 50 -7.22 17.11 0.29
N GLN A 51 -6.42 18.11 0.63
CA GLN A 51 -5.38 18.64 -0.23
C GLN A 51 -4.02 18.37 0.43
N GLY A 52 -3.18 17.59 -0.26
CA GLY A 52 -1.91 17.17 0.32
C GLY A 52 -1.16 16.16 -0.53
N PHE A 53 -0.38 15.32 0.14
CA PHE A 53 0.40 14.27 -0.49
C PHE A 53 -0.15 12.91 -0.12
N ILE A 54 -0.09 11.98 -1.07
CA ILE A 54 -0.59 10.62 -0.92
C ILE A 54 0.57 9.63 -0.97
N TYR A 55 0.55 8.69 -0.02
CA TYR A 55 1.39 7.50 0.00
C TYR A 55 0.49 6.27 -0.07
N GLN A 56 0.87 5.30 -0.91
CA GLN A 56 0.11 4.09 -1.17
C GLN A 56 1.00 2.87 -1.08
N GLU A 57 0.63 1.95 -0.19
CA GLU A 57 1.31 0.67 0.00
C GLU A 57 0.32 -0.48 -0.17
N LYS A 58 0.80 -1.56 -0.77
CA LYS A 58 0.09 -2.81 -0.94
C LYS A 58 0.79 -3.88 -0.14
N ASP A 59 0.06 -4.44 0.79
CA ASP A 59 0.46 -5.61 1.56
C ASP A 59 -0.33 -6.80 1.05
N TRP A 60 0.34 -7.94 0.83
CA TRP A 60 -0.37 -9.17 0.52
C TRP A 60 0.26 -10.36 1.19
N SER A 61 -0.61 -11.27 1.60
CA SER A 61 -0.21 -12.53 2.18
C SER A 61 -0.76 -13.68 1.36
N ASN A 62 -0.10 -14.82 1.49
CA ASN A 62 -0.68 -16.11 1.14
C ASN A 62 -1.06 -16.82 2.46
N PRO A 63 -2.26 -16.56 3.02
CA PRO A 63 -2.80 -17.39 4.08
C PRO A 63 -2.90 -18.84 3.63
N PHE A 64 -2.74 -19.74 4.61
CA PHE A 64 -3.09 -21.16 4.54
C PHE A 64 -4.39 -21.40 3.74
N PRO A 65 -4.55 -22.56 3.07
CA PRO A 65 -4.71 -22.72 1.61
C PRO A 65 -6.05 -22.29 0.98
N LYS A 66 -6.84 -21.41 1.60
CA LYS A 66 -8.22 -21.14 1.15
C LYS A 66 -8.51 -19.72 0.69
N ARG A 67 -7.75 -18.71 1.10
CA ARG A 67 -8.02 -17.29 0.79
C ARG A 67 -6.73 -16.47 0.77
N TYR A 68 -6.66 -15.45 -0.08
CA TYR A 68 -5.60 -14.45 -0.12
C TYR A 68 -6.10 -13.18 0.54
N MET A 69 -5.23 -12.47 1.26
CA MET A 69 -5.56 -11.16 1.81
C MET A 69 -4.70 -10.10 1.16
N VAL A 70 -5.34 -9.04 0.69
CA VAL A 70 -4.70 -7.86 0.11
C VAL A 70 -5.11 -6.67 0.94
N THR A 71 -4.15 -5.91 1.46
CA THR A 71 -4.42 -4.66 2.15
C THR A 71 -3.79 -3.53 1.37
N ILE A 72 -4.61 -2.53 1.01
CA ILE A 72 -4.11 -1.27 0.47
C ILE A 72 -4.16 -0.25 1.59
N LYS A 73 -3.01 0.32 1.92
CA LYS A 73 -2.84 1.39 2.89
C LYS A 73 -2.71 2.70 2.14
N LEU A 74 -3.59 3.63 2.48
CA LEU A 74 -3.62 4.97 1.91
C LEU A 74 -3.32 5.97 3.01
N LEU A 75 -2.23 6.70 2.89
CA LEU A 75 -1.86 7.75 3.84
C LEU A 75 -1.96 9.10 3.14
N PHE A 76 -2.80 9.97 3.67
CA PHE A 76 -2.88 11.37 3.28
C PHE A 76 -2.15 12.21 4.31
N THR A 77 -1.23 13.07 3.86
CA THR A 77 -0.56 14.02 4.74
C THR A 77 -0.71 15.45 4.24
N LYS A 78 -1.09 16.37 5.15
CA LYS A 78 -1.14 17.80 4.86
C LYS A 78 0.09 18.49 5.48
N ARG A 79 0.97 19.02 4.61
CA ARG A 79 2.23 19.68 5.02
C ARG A 79 2.05 20.83 6.02
N SER A 80 0.89 21.49 6.07
CA SER A 80 0.70 22.64 6.96
C SER A 80 0.37 22.27 8.41
N ASN A 81 -0.25 21.11 8.68
CA ASN A 81 -0.87 20.82 9.99
C ASN A 81 -0.49 19.46 10.60
N SER A 82 0.48 18.71 10.06
CA SER A 82 0.91 17.40 10.59
C SER A 82 -0.22 16.37 10.78
N ILE A 83 -1.36 16.57 10.13
CA ILE A 83 -2.48 15.62 10.16
C ILE A 83 -2.21 14.58 9.09
N SER A 84 -2.13 13.33 9.52
CA SER A 84 -2.00 12.16 8.66
C SER A 84 -3.22 11.27 8.82
N VAL A 85 -3.94 11.00 7.73
CA VAL A 85 -5.11 10.12 7.72
C VAL A 85 -4.73 8.81 7.03
N MET A 86 -4.85 7.70 7.75
CA MET A 86 -4.60 6.36 7.23
C MET A 86 -5.93 5.65 6.96
N CYS A 87 -6.18 5.28 5.70
CA CYS A 87 -7.29 4.44 5.31
C CYS A 87 -6.75 3.08 4.85
N ASN A 88 -7.17 2.01 5.53
CA ASN A 88 -6.79 0.65 5.19
C ASN A 88 -8.00 -0.09 4.65
N ASN A 89 -7.89 -0.57 3.42
CA ASN A 89 -8.89 -1.43 2.82
C ASN A 89 -8.28 -2.83 2.65
N SER A 90 -8.91 -3.82 3.30
CA SER A 90 -8.52 -5.23 3.17
C SER A 90 -9.55 -5.97 2.32
N ILE A 91 -9.08 -6.69 1.31
CA ILE A 91 -9.89 -7.53 0.43
C ILE A 91 -9.46 -8.98 0.63
N GLU A 92 -10.42 -9.84 0.97
CA GLU A 92 -10.25 -11.29 0.88
C GLU A 92 -10.52 -11.73 -0.57
N ALA A 93 -9.49 -12.24 -1.24
CA ALA A 93 -9.57 -12.73 -2.60
C ALA A 93 -9.54 -14.27 -2.63
N PHE A 94 -10.44 -14.87 -3.40
CA PHE A 94 -10.39 -16.30 -3.70
C PHE A 94 -9.22 -16.63 -4.63
N PRO A 95 -8.68 -17.86 -4.58
CA PRO A 95 -7.52 -18.28 -5.39
C PRO A 95 -7.67 -18.04 -6.90
N ILE A 96 -8.89 -18.09 -7.43
CA ILE A 96 -9.18 -17.81 -8.85
C ILE A 96 -8.84 -16.37 -9.27
N TYR A 97 -8.83 -15.42 -8.33
CA TYR A 97 -8.52 -14.01 -8.59
C TYR A 97 -7.04 -13.67 -8.35
N ARG A 98 -6.19 -14.66 -8.08
CA ARG A 98 -4.77 -14.46 -7.75
C ARG A 98 -4.03 -13.61 -8.79
N ASN A 99 -4.27 -13.85 -10.08
CA ASN A 99 -3.64 -13.09 -11.16
C ASN A 99 -4.23 -11.69 -11.33
N TYR A 100 -5.52 -11.50 -11.03
CA TYR A 100 -6.21 -10.22 -11.15
C TYR A 100 -5.62 -9.16 -10.22
N TYR A 101 -5.21 -9.58 -9.02
CA TYR A 101 -4.58 -8.71 -8.04
C TYR A 101 -3.06 -8.62 -8.19
N GLY A 102 -2.47 -9.12 -9.29
CA GLY A 102 -1.04 -8.98 -9.56
C GLY A 102 -0.14 -9.75 -8.59
N PHE A 103 -0.53 -10.98 -8.21
CA PHE A 103 0.29 -11.91 -7.42
C PHE A 103 1.13 -12.87 -8.26
N GLY A 104 1.40 -12.50 -9.52
CA GLY A 104 2.36 -13.18 -10.38
C GLY A 104 3.77 -12.84 -9.93
N TYR A 105 4.59 -13.88 -9.77
CA TYR A 105 6.01 -13.78 -9.39
C TYR A 105 6.84 -12.98 -10.39
#